data_AF-A0A9D9GHH4-F1
#
_entry.id   AF-A0A9D9GHH4-F1
#
_cell.length_a   1.000
_cell.length_b   1.000
_cell.length_c   1.000
_cell.angle_alpha   90.00
_cell.angle_beta   90.00
_cell.angle_gamma   90.00
#
_symmetry.space_group_name_H-M   'P 1'
#
loop_
_entity.id
_entity.type
_entity.pdbx_description
1 polymer ?
#
loop_
_entity_poly.entity_id
_entity_poly.type
_entity_poly.pdbx_seq_one_letter_code
_entity_poly.pdbx_strand_id
1 'polypeptide(L)' 'DAYDTPMDPYNVLDLSLSKEWNRFTVFADLKNILDSSYEVVSGYPMPGFHFLAGLRVNL' A
#
# COMPACT_ATOMS: atom_id res chain seq x y z
N ASP A 1 2.05 -3.63 32.98
CA ASP A 1 1.01 -3.43 31.96
C ASP A 1 1.35 -2.26 31.05
N ALA A 2 2.22 -2.45 30.05
CA ALA A 2 2.74 -1.36 29.20
C ALA A 2 2.47 -1.59 27.69
N TYR A 3 1.34 -2.24 27.37
CA TYR A 3 1.01 -2.61 25.98
C TYR A 3 -0.33 -2.06 25.48
N ASP A 4 -0.91 -1.07 26.17
CA ASP A 4 -2.22 -0.51 25.82
C ASP A 4 -2.16 1.03 25.70
N THR A 5 -1.16 1.56 25.00
CA THR A 5 -1.27 2.92 24.48
C THR A 5 -2.10 2.87 23.21
N PRO A 6 -3.29 3.49 23.17
CA PRO A 6 -4.09 3.53 21.95
C PRO A 6 -3.28 4.21 20.86
N MET A 7 -3.15 3.55 19.71
CA MET A 7 -2.43 4.08 18.56
C MET A 7 -3.22 5.24 17.96
N ASP A 8 -2.50 6.27 17.50
CA ASP A 8 -3.16 7.42 16.89
C ASP A 8 -3.95 7.00 15.63
N PRO A 9 -5.16 7.55 15.44
CA PRO A 9 -5.94 7.26 14.26
C PRO A 9 -5.21 7.78 13.02
N TYR A 10 -5.04 6.91 12.02
CA TYR A 10 -4.40 7.23 10.76
C TYR A 10 -5.35 6.95 9.59
N ASN A 11 -5.13 7.67 8.48
CA ASN A 11 -5.82 7.42 7.21
C ASN A 11 -4.78 7.01 6.17
N VAL A 12 -5.03 5.89 5.49
CA VAL A 12 -4.19 5.42 4.39
C VAL A 12 -5.04 5.39 3.13
N LEU A 13 -4.49 5.95 2.05
CA LEU A 13 -5.10 5.90 0.74
C LEU A 13 -4.28 5.01 -0.18
N ASP A 14 -4.94 4.00 -0.73
CA ASP A 14 -4.37 3.09 -1.70
C ASP A 14 -5.11 3.25 -3.04
N LEU A 15 -4.36 3.16 -4.15
CA LEU A 15 -4.90 3.19 -5.50
C LEU A 15 -4.35 1.99 -6.26
N SER A 16 -5.26 1.15 -6.74
CA SER A 16 -4.93 0.04 -7.62
C SER A 16 -5.52 0.31 -9.01
N LEU A 17 -4.64 0.29 -10.01
CA LEU A 17 -4.98 0.44 -11.42
C LEU A 17 -4.56 -0.84 -12.12
N SER A 18 -5.50 -1.47 -12.82
CA SER A 18 -5.19 -2.57 -13.73
C SER A 18 -5.88 -2.35 -15.06
N LYS A 19 -5.16 -2.62 -16.14
CA LYS A 19 -5.68 -2.50 -17.49
C LYS A 19 -5.22 -3.66 -18.34
N GLU A 20 -6.21 -4.34 -18.90
CA GLU A 20 -5.99 -5.43 -19.82
C GLU A 20 -5.99 -4.93 -21.26
N TRP A 21 -4.98 -5.37 -22.01
CA TRP A 21 -4.76 -5.13 -23.42
C TRP A 21 -4.41 -6.44 -24.11
N ASN A 22 -5.45 -7.15 -24.56
CA ASN A 22 -5.34 -8.39 -25.32
C ASN A 22 -4.60 -9.50 -24.52
N ARG A 23 -3.31 -9.74 -24.79
CA ARG A 23 -2.48 -10.74 -24.07
C ARG A 23 -1.65 -10.13 -22.94
N PHE A 24 -1.73 -8.82 -22.75
CA PHE A 24 -0.94 -8.08 -21.78
C PHE A 24 -1.86 -7.45 -20.75
N THR A 25 -1.55 -7.61 -19.46
CA THR A 25 -2.20 -6.88 -18.38
C THR A 25 -1.17 -6.00 -17.72
N VAL A 26 -1.37 -4.69 -17.78
CA VAL A 26 -0.54 -3.73 -17.03
C VAL A 26 -1.25 -3.45 -15.72
N PHE A 27 -0.50 -3.45 -14.63
CA PHE A 27 -1.01 -3.11 -13.33
C PHE A 27 -0.07 -2.13 -12.64
N ALA A 28 -0.65 -1.25 -11.82
CA ALA A 28 0.03 -0.31 -10.98
C ALA A 28 -0.74 -0.21 -9.66
N ASP A 29 -0.07 -0.57 -8.57
CA ASP A 29 -0.54 -0.48 -7.21
C ASP A 29 0.26 0.61 -6.50
N LEU A 30 -0.41 1.68 -6.10
CA LEU A 30 0.14 2.75 -5.27
C LEU A 30 -0.44 2.57 -3.88
N LYS A 31 0.44 2.47 -2.89
CA LYS A 31 0.11 2.24 -1.49
C LYS A 31 0.56 3.42 -0.66
N ASN A 32 -0.26 3.79 0.32
CA ASN A 32 0.02 4.91 1.20
C ASN A 32 0.30 6.22 0.44
N ILE A 33 -0.59 6.59 -0.48
CA ILE A 33 -0.47 7.77 -1.36
C ILE A 33 -0.36 9.08 -0.57
N LEU A 34 -0.95 9.10 0.63
CA LEU A 34 -0.87 10.24 1.54
C LEU A 34 0.46 10.30 2.30
N ASP A 35 1.38 9.35 2.08
CA ASP A 35 2.65 9.19 2.78
C ASP A 35 2.48 9.27 4.31
N SER A 36 1.41 8.65 4.81
CA SER A 36 1.07 8.69 6.22
C SER A 36 2.02 7.80 7.00
N SER A 37 2.66 8.35 8.03
CA SER A 37 3.46 7.58 8.97
C SER A 37 2.53 6.92 9.98
N TYR A 38 2.47 5.60 10.00
CA TYR A 38 1.64 4.85 10.94
C TYR A 38 2.33 3.57 11.38
N GLU A 39 1.86 3.07 12.51
CA GLU A 39 2.28 1.79 13.06
C GLU A 39 1.06 0.87 13.10
N VAL A 40 1.26 -0.43 12.87
CA VAL A 40 0.23 -1.46 13.11
C VAL A 40 0.60 -2.31 14.32
N VAL A 41 1.90 -2.42 14.59
CA VAL A 41 2.46 -3.01 15.80
C VAL A 41 3.34 -1.94 16.42
N SER A 42 3.15 -1.66 17.70
CA SER A 42 3.89 -0.60 18.39
C SER A 42 5.40 -0.82 18.25
N GLY A 43 6.10 0.23 17.81
CA GLY A 43 7.54 0.20 17.56
C GLY A 43 7.96 -0.38 16.20
N TYR A 44 7.00 -0.78 15.36
CA TYR A 44 7.23 -1.20 13.97
C TYR A 44 6.55 -0.24 13.00
N PRO A 45 7.27 0.78 12.48
CA PRO A 45 6.74 1.70 11.50
C PRO A 45 6.43 0.98 10.19
N MET A 46 5.23 1.21 9.67
CA MET A 46 4.87 0.73 8.34
C MET A 46 5.58 1.55 7.26
N PRO A 47 5.78 0.97 6.06
CA PRO A 47 6.33 1.70 4.94
C PRO A 47 5.50 2.94 4.61
N GLY A 48 6.19 4.03 4.27
CA GLY A 48 5.58 5.23 3.69
C GLY A 48 5.00 4.97 2.30
N PHE A 49 4.93 6.00 1.47
CA PHE A 49 4.51 5.86 0.08
C PHE A 49 5.34 4.81 -0.65
N HIS A 50 4.68 3.81 -1.21
CA HIS A 50 5.32 2.80 -2.05
C HIS A 50 4.44 2.47 -3.25
N PHE A 51 5.08 2.21 -4.38
CA PHE A 51 4.40 1.85 -5.60
C PHE A 51 4.98 0.57 -6.19
N LEU A 52 4.10 -0.25 -6.75
CA LEU A 52 4.42 -1.46 -7.49
C LEU A 52 3.77 -1.33 -8.86
N ALA A 53 4.54 -1.45 -9.93
CA ALA A 53 4.00 -1.51 -11.27
C ALA A 53 4.57 -2.72 -12.00
N GLY A 54 3.76 -3.33 -12.85
CA GLY A 54 4.16 -4.52 -13.57
C GLY A 54 3.32 -4.79 -14.81
N LEU A 55 3.78 -5.76 -15.57
CA LEU A 55 3.15 -6.23 -16.80
C LEU A 55 3.09 -7.75 -16.75
N ARG A 56 1.89 -8.30 -16.89
CA ARG A 56 1.60 -9.73 -16.97
C ARG A 56 1.32 -10.10 -18.41
N VAL A 57 1.94 -11.18 -18.88
CA VAL A 57 1.67 -11.74 -20.21
C VAL A 57 0.85 -13.02 -20.02
N ASN A 58 -0.33 -13.06 -20.61
CA ASN A 58 -1.13 -14.29 -20.69
C ASN A 58 -0.66 -15.06 -21.92
N LEU A 59 0.17 -16.08 -21.69
CA LEU A 59 0.68 -17.01 -22.71
C LEU A 59 -0.41 -17.96 -23.17
#